data_AF-A0A933WYB8-F1
#
_entry.id   AF-A0A933WYB8-F1
#
_cell.length_a   1.000
_cell.length_b   1.000
_cell.length_c   1.000
_cell.angle_alpha   90.00
_cell.angle_beta   90.00
_cell.angle_gamma   90.00
#
_symmetry.space_group_name_H-M   'P 1'
#
loop_
_entity.id
_entity.type
_entity.pdbx_description
1 polymer ?
#
loop_
_entity_poly.entity_id
_entity_poly.type
_entity_poly.pdbx_seq_one_letter_code
_entity_poly.pdbx_strand_id
1 'polypeptide(L)'
;AAVAVAGQIAFVGLIVPHLVRLAGVREHRPLLLLSALAGAVFLAGADLLQIVLCRDQLAPGVVMSLLGGPFFVALLWRERRSIALW
;
A
#
# COMPACT_ATOMS: atom_id res chain seq x y z
N ALA A 1 14.57 -8.94 7.61
CA ALA A 1 14.28 -10.22 6.94
C ALA A 1 13.53 -10.03 5.62
N ALA A 2 12.31 -9.47 5.63
CA ALA A 2 11.48 -9.34 4.42
C ALA A 2 12.19 -8.71 3.20
N VAL A 3 12.83 -7.53 3.36
CA VAL A 3 13.52 -6.82 2.26
C VAL A 3 14.69 -7.63 1.68
N ALA A 4 15.38 -8.43 2.50
CA ALA A 4 16.50 -9.24 2.04
C ALA A 4 16.06 -10.41 1.14
N VAL A 5 14.81 -10.88 1.29
CA VAL A 5 14.26 -12.00 0.52
C VAL A 5 13.41 -11.51 -0.65
N ALA A 6 12.57 -10.50 -0.43
CA ALA A 6 11.60 -10.00 -1.41
C ALA A 6 12.07 -8.76 -2.21
N GLY A 7 13.22 -8.19 -1.84
CA GLY A 7 13.69 -6.92 -2.38
C GLY A 7 12.99 -5.70 -1.76
N GLN A 8 13.33 -4.50 -2.26
CA GLN A 8 12.71 -3.26 -1.79
C GLN A 8 11.27 -3.13 -2.30
N ILE A 9 10.32 -3.05 -1.36
CA ILE A 9 8.90 -2.81 -1.64
C ILE A 9 8.52 -1.49 -0.97
N ALA A 10 8.29 -0.46 -1.77
CA ALA A 10 7.91 0.87 -1.29
C ALA A 10 6.38 0.98 -1.10
N PHE A 11 5.96 2.00 -0.34
CA PHE A 11 4.56 2.46 -0.17
C PHE A 11 3.58 1.59 0.62
N VAL A 12 3.70 0.26 0.64
CA VAL A 12 2.74 -0.64 1.31
C VAL A 12 2.57 -0.30 2.79
N GLY A 13 3.68 -0.08 3.51
CA GLY A 13 3.66 0.29 4.94
C GLY A 13 3.08 1.67 5.25
N LEU A 14 2.87 2.52 4.24
CA LEU A 14 2.24 3.83 4.37
C LEU A 14 0.77 3.81 3.94
N ILE A 15 0.49 3.17 2.80
CA ILE A 15 -0.84 3.09 2.19
C ILE A 15 -1.80 2.29 3.08
N VAL A 16 -1.38 1.10 3.47
CA VAL A 16 -2.26 0.12 4.13
C VAL A 16 -2.77 0.59 5.49
N PRO A 17 -1.93 1.03 6.45
CA PRO A 17 -2.43 1.51 7.73
C PRO A 17 -3.24 2.81 7.63
N HIS A 18 -3.03 3.59 6.58
CA HIS A 18 -3.83 4.78 6.31
C HIS A 18 -5.21 4.42 5.76
N LEU A 19 -5.30 3.46 4.84
CA LEU A 19 -6.57 2.90 4.37
C LEU A 19 -7.40 2.31 5.53
N VAL A 20 -6.75 1.56 6.43
CA VAL A 20 -7.41 0.99 7.62
C VAL A 20 -7.90 2.08 8.57
N ARG A 21 -7.15 3.18 8.76
CA ARG A 21 -7.62 4.36 9.50
C ARG A 21 -8.83 5.02 8.84
N LEU A 22 -8.78 5.19 7.52
CA LEU A 22 -9.88 5.78 6.74
C LEU A 22 -11.15 4.92 6.77
N ALA A 23 -11.01 3.60 6.93
CA ALA A 23 -12.12 2.68 7.16
C ALA A 23 -12.75 2.78 8.57
N GLY A 24 -12.22 3.65 9.43
CA GLY A 24 -12.80 3.97 10.74
C GLY A 24 -12.13 3.27 11.93
N VAL A 25 -11.07 2.50 11.72
CA VAL A 25 -10.35 1.82 12.81
C VAL A 25 -9.42 2.80 13.51
N ARG A 26 -9.76 3.16 14.76
CA ARG A 26 -8.99 4.12 15.57
C ARG A 26 -8.19 3.48 16.70
N GLU A 27 -8.56 2.26 17.10
CA GLU A 27 -7.84 1.52 18.15
C GLU A 27 -6.55 0.88 17.60
N HIS A 28 -5.45 0.99 18.37
CA HIS A 28 -4.12 0.59 17.92
C HIS A 28 -3.97 -0.94 17.70
N ARG A 29 -4.56 -1.76 18.58
CA ARG A 29 -4.52 -3.23 18.45
C ARG A 29 -5.19 -3.75 17.17
N PRO A 30 -6.48 -3.44 16.90
CA PRO A 30 -7.12 -3.88 15.67
C PRO A 30 -6.51 -3.20 14.45
N LEU A 31 -6.01 -1.97 14.55
CA LEU A 31 -5.29 -1.31 13.47
C LEU A 31 -4.06 -2.09 13.05
N LEU A 32 -3.23 -2.56 13.99
CA LEU A 32 -2.05 -3.36 13.67
C LEU A 32 -2.40 -4.66 12.97
N LEU A 33 -3.39 -5.41 13.49
CA LEU A 33 -3.80 -6.69 12.92
C LEU A 33 -4.44 -6.52 11.54
N LEU A 34 -5.38 -5.58 11.40
CA LEU A 34 -6.05 -5.29 10.13
C LEU A 34 -5.08 -4.74 9.10
N SER A 35 -4.11 -3.92 9.50
CA SER A 35 -3.08 -3.42 8.57
C SER A 35 -2.14 -4.53 8.12
N ALA A 36 -1.79 -5.48 9.00
CA ALA A 36 -0.99 -6.63 8.60
C ALA A 36 -1.74 -7.52 7.58
N LEU A 37 -3.02 -7.81 7.84
CA LEU A 37 -3.85 -8.61 6.94
C LEU A 37 -4.13 -7.89 5.61
N ALA A 38 -4.55 -6.63 5.66
CA ALA A 38 -4.79 -5.82 4.48
C ALA A 38 -3.51 -5.65 3.64
N GLY A 39 -2.35 -5.54 4.28
CA GLY A 39 -1.06 -5.46 3.60
C GLY A 39 -0.70 -6.75 2.89
N ALA A 40 -0.94 -7.91 3.52
CA ALA A 40 -0.74 -9.20 2.88
C ALA A 40 -1.65 -9.39 1.65
N VAL A 41 -2.94 -9.06 1.77
CA VAL A 41 -3.90 -9.14 0.66
C VAL A 41 -3.52 -8.19 -0.47
N PHE A 42 -3.14 -6.95 -0.14
CA PHE A 42 -2.71 -5.95 -1.12
C PHE A 42 -1.47 -6.41 -1.89
N LEU A 43 -0.48 -6.96 -1.18
CA LEU A 43 0.76 -7.46 -1.78
C LEU A 43 0.52 -8.71 -2.65
N ALA A 44 -0.33 -9.64 -2.22
CA ALA A 44 -0.71 -10.80 -3.02
C ALA A 44 -1.49 -10.39 -4.29
N GLY A 45 -2.37 -9.39 -4.17
CA GLY A 45 -3.08 -8.82 -5.32
C GLY A 45 -2.13 -8.16 -6.32
N ALA A 46 -1.07 -7.50 -5.84
CA ALA A 46 -0.01 -6.94 -6.67
C ALA A 46 0.75 -8.01 -7.47
N ASP A 47 1.09 -9.12 -6.80
CA ASP A 47 1.79 -10.26 -7.39
C ASP A 47 0.93 -10.93 -8.49
N LEU A 48 -0.37 -11.10 -8.22
CA LEU A 48 -1.36 -11.58 -9.20
C LEU A 48 -1.50 -10.63 -10.39
N LEU A 49 -1.57 -9.32 -10.15
CA LEU A 49 -1.63 -8.32 -11.23
C LEU A 49 -0.39 -8.39 -12.12
N GLN A 50 0.79 -8.59 -11.53
CA GLN A 50 2.03 -8.72 -12.28
C GLN A 50 1.96 -9.93 -13.23
N ILE A 51 1.53 -11.09 -12.73
CA ILE A 51 1.41 -12.33 -13.53
C ILE A 51 0.45 -12.13 -14.71
N VAL A 52 -0.63 -11.37 -14.53
CA VAL A 52 -1.64 -11.15 -15.57
C VAL A 52 -1.21 -10.08 -16.59
N LEU A 53 -0.53 -9.02 -16.15
CA LEU A 53 -0.24 -7.84 -16.98
C LEU A 53 1.15 -7.84 -17.64
N CYS A 54 2.11 -8.60 -17.11
CA CYS A 54 3.49 -8.60 -17.60
C CYS A 54 3.92 -10.00 -18.06
N ARG A 55 4.48 -10.05 -19.27
CA ARG A 55 5.08 -11.27 -19.83
C ARG A 55 6.47 -11.55 -19.29
N ASP A 56 7.17 -10.50 -18.87
CA ASP A 56 8.46 -10.56 -18.19
C ASP A 56 8.27 -10.42 -16.67
N GLN A 57 8.95 -11.27 -15.90
CA GLN A 57 8.94 -11.22 -14.43
C GLN A 57 9.64 -9.94 -13.94
N LEU A 58 8.87 -8.88 -13.74
CA LEU A 58 9.36 -7.67 -13.10
C LEU A 58 9.59 -7.91 -11.60
N ALA A 59 10.45 -7.13 -10.97
CA ALA A 59 10.51 -7.12 -9.52
C ALA A 59 9.17 -6.62 -8.95
N PRO A 60 8.55 -7.29 -7.96
CA PRO A 60 7.27 -6.88 -7.37
C PRO A 60 7.28 -5.42 -6.87
N GLY A 61 8.44 -4.96 -6.39
CA GLY A 61 8.66 -3.58 -5.94
C GLY A 61 8.49 -2.52 -7.03
N VAL A 62 8.74 -2.85 -8.31
CA VAL A 62 8.55 -1.92 -9.44
C VAL A 62 7.06 -1.71 -9.72
N VAL A 63 6.29 -2.81 -9.76
CA VAL A 63 4.83 -2.77 -9.94
C VAL A 63 4.18 -1.99 -8.79
N MET A 64 4.63 -2.24 -7.56
CA MET A 64 4.17 -1.50 -6.39
C MET A 64 4.59 -0.03 -6.38
N SER A 65 5.73 0.33 -6.94
CA SER A 65 6.13 1.74 -7.06
C SER A 65 5.30 2.48 -8.11
N LEU A 66 4.96 1.80 -9.22
CA LEU A 66 4.12 2.36 -10.29
C LEU A 66 2.67 2.59 -9.84
N LEU A 67 2.14 1.71 -8.98
CA LEU A 67 0.81 1.85 -8.39
C LEU A 67 0.81 2.76 -7.16
N GLY A 68 1.82 2.61 -6.30
CA GLY A 68 1.96 3.31 -5.03
C GLY A 68 2.24 4.80 -5.20
N GLY A 69 3.04 5.19 -6.19
CA GLY A 69 3.32 6.59 -6.51
C GLY A 69 2.06 7.44 -6.80
N PRO A 70 1.24 7.10 -7.81
CA PRO A 70 0.01 7.84 -8.10
C PRO A 70 -1.01 7.74 -6.96
N PHE A 71 -1.11 6.60 -6.28
CA PHE A 71 -1.98 6.47 -5.10
C PHE A 71 -1.53 7.42 -3.98
N PHE A 72 -0.23 7.52 -3.72
CA PHE A 72 0.32 8.40 -2.70
C PHE A 72 0.10 9.87 -3.01
N VAL A 73 0.27 10.28 -4.28
CA VAL A 73 -0.04 11.64 -4.74
C VAL A 73 -1.53 11.94 -4.60
N ALA A 74 -2.40 11.01 -4.99
CA ALA A 74 -3.85 11.15 -4.84
C ALA A 74 -4.27 11.28 -3.37
N LEU A 75 -3.67 10.46 -2.49
CA LEU A 75 -3.90 10.53 -1.05
C LEU A 75 -3.44 11.87 -0.48
N LEU A 76 -2.23 12.32 -0.84
CA LEU A 76 -1.68 13.61 -0.40
C LEU A 76 -2.59 14.77 -0.83
N TRP A 77 -3.08 14.76 -2.07
CA TRP A 77 -4.03 15.77 -2.54
C TRP A 77 -5.35 15.76 -1.76
N ARG A 78 -5.84 14.57 -1.39
CA ARG A 78 -7.08 14.43 -0.61
C ARG A 78 -6.93 14.94 0.82
N GLU A 79 -5.84 14.57 1.49
CA GLU A 79 -5.56 15.01 2.87
C GLU A 79 -5.31 16.53 2.94
N ARG A 80 -4.62 17.11 1.94
CA ARG A 80 -4.42 18.57 1.88
C ARG A 80 -5.73 19.36 1.78
N ARG A 81 -6.75 18.82 1.10
CA ARG A 81 -8.08 19.43 1.05
C ARG A 81 -8.79 19.46 2.40
N SER A 82 -8.51 18.50 3.28
CA SER A 82 -9.08 18.47 4.63
C SER A 82 -8.46 19.51 5.57
N ILE A 83 -7.22 19.91 5.33
CA ILE A 83 -6.50 20.91 6.14
C ILE A 83 -6.81 22.34 5.66
N ALA A 84 -7.02 22.53 4.34
CA ALA A 84 -7.32 23.85 3.77
C ALA A 84 -8.75 24.38 4.05
N LEU A 85 -9.60 23.59 4.72
CA LEU A 85 -10.97 23.95 5.11
C LEU A 85 -11.10 24.31 6.61
N TRP A 86 -9.96 24.44 7.32
CA TRP A 86 -9.83 24.99 8.66
C TRP A 86 -9.02 26.30 8.59
#